data_AF-A0A9D4TX48-F1
#
_entry.id   AF-A0A9D4TX48-F1
#
_cell.length_a   1.000
_cell.length_b   1.000
_cell.length_c   1.000
_cell.angle_alpha   90.00
_cell.angle_beta   90.00
_cell.angle_gamma   90.00
#
_symmetry.space_group_name_H-M   'P 1'
#
loop_
_entity.id
_entity.type
_entity.pdbx_description
1 polymer ?
#
loop_
_entity_poly.entity_id
_entity_poly.type
_entity_poly.pdbx_seq_one_letter_code
_entity_poly.pdbx_strand_id
1 'polypeptide(L)'
;MRSCPSLAMALIAACLLSGPVLAAATRWRPTAARGRSLKQVPAVEPSGTCVTDEGTELVGGDFDLRELDNGSSDQCCTLCSSTPECTSWSFYAEDGLCILKSGAVTSNPNPLASSGMIRGALTSMALPDTALLASAITLDPEASNTTCLKFSTDEAHNQLQSPRWATGADVHGKIKDQSTDEAGWVLDDGSGKTHGVQANPTLPPEEAVQPLEDQICQDPEAAGPQFAAAIAAGGEQAQLWTYALLDSNCDDPDAATGAYDVAVDSVNPSGDPADMEAVSRWFTNLAVAANSVGIPLCASVALIDAATGTLLEQRDFPTGVQ
;
A
#
# COMPACT_ATOMS: atom_id res chain seq x y z
N MET A 1 -11.25 -28.22 49.96
CA MET A 1 -11.03 -29.60 49.49
C MET A 1 -12.37 -30.19 49.08
N ARG A 2 -12.73 -30.06 47.79
CA ARG A 2 -13.87 -30.75 47.18
C ARG A 2 -13.39 -31.25 45.82
N SER A 3 -13.35 -32.56 45.68
CA SER A 3 -12.80 -33.30 44.56
C SER A 3 -13.84 -33.38 43.44
N CYS A 4 -13.46 -33.01 42.21
CA CYS A 4 -14.17 -33.37 40.99
C CYS A 4 -13.79 -34.79 40.56
N PRO A 5 -14.75 -35.65 40.15
CA PRO A 5 -14.41 -36.91 39.52
C PRO A 5 -14.14 -36.70 38.02
N SER A 6 -13.09 -37.38 37.58
CA SER A 6 -12.66 -37.59 36.21
C SER A 6 -13.74 -38.31 35.40
N LEU A 7 -13.99 -37.87 34.17
CA LEU A 7 -14.80 -38.59 33.18
C LEU A 7 -13.97 -38.77 31.90
N ALA A 8 -14.02 -40.01 31.43
CA ALA A 8 -13.06 -40.66 30.56
C ALA A 8 -13.32 -40.42 29.07
N MET A 9 -12.22 -40.57 28.31
CA MET A 9 -12.10 -41.18 26.98
C MET A 9 -13.38 -41.45 26.18
N ALA A 10 -13.43 -40.85 24.99
CA ALA A 10 -13.99 -41.51 23.81
C ALA A 10 -13.04 -41.28 22.62
N LEU A 11 -12.20 -42.28 22.35
CA LEU A 11 -11.55 -42.47 21.06
C LEU A 11 -12.64 -42.82 20.03
N ILE A 12 -12.73 -42.07 18.94
CA ILE A 12 -13.39 -42.53 17.72
C ILE A 12 -12.29 -42.65 16.65
N ALA A 13 -11.96 -43.91 16.35
CA ALA A 13 -11.15 -44.34 15.23
C ALA A 13 -12.08 -44.72 14.06
N ALA A 14 -11.93 -44.04 12.92
CA ALA A 14 -12.40 -44.40 11.57
C ALA A 14 -11.96 -43.24 10.64
N CYS A 15 -11.37 -43.39 9.46
CA CYS A 15 -11.43 -44.43 8.45
C CYS A 15 -10.14 -44.39 7.62
N LEU A 16 -9.45 -45.53 7.51
CA LEU A 16 -8.48 -45.81 6.45
C LEU A 16 -9.25 -46.38 5.26
N LEU A 17 -9.28 -45.66 4.13
CA LEU A 17 -9.57 -46.23 2.83
C LEU A 17 -8.62 -45.61 1.79
N SER A 18 -7.44 -46.21 1.70
CA SER A 18 -6.50 -46.07 0.61
C SER A 18 -6.96 -46.93 -0.58
N GLY A 19 -7.42 -46.27 -1.65
CA GLY A 19 -7.68 -46.89 -2.95
C GLY A 19 -6.53 -46.61 -3.93
N PRO A 20 -6.09 -47.59 -4.73
CA PRO A 20 -5.08 -47.36 -5.77
C PRO A 20 -5.71 -46.68 -6.99
N VAL A 21 -5.22 -45.47 -7.34
CA VAL A 21 -5.55 -44.81 -8.60
C VAL A 21 -4.70 -45.45 -9.71
N LEU A 22 -5.35 -46.30 -10.50
CA LEU A 22 -4.81 -46.86 -11.75
C LEU A 22 -4.56 -45.74 -12.76
N ALA A 23 -3.30 -45.50 -13.10
CA ALA A 23 -2.89 -44.64 -14.20
C ALA A 23 -3.25 -45.30 -15.56
N ALA A 24 -4.31 -44.80 -16.19
CA ALA A 24 -4.63 -45.13 -17.58
C ALA A 24 -3.88 -44.16 -18.51
N ALA A 25 -2.83 -44.65 -19.16
CA ALA A 25 -2.12 -43.93 -20.22
C ALA A 25 -2.99 -43.85 -21.49
N THR A 26 -3.80 -42.81 -21.62
CA THR A 26 -4.50 -42.48 -22.87
C THR A 26 -3.53 -41.85 -23.87
N ARG A 27 -3.23 -42.62 -24.91
CA ARG A 27 -2.41 -42.26 -26.07
C ARG A 27 -3.06 -41.10 -26.84
N TRP A 28 -2.51 -39.90 -26.72
CA TRP A 28 -2.92 -38.71 -27.48
C TRP A 28 -2.67 -38.93 -28.98
N ARG A 29 -3.73 -38.82 -29.79
CA ARG A 29 -3.65 -38.68 -31.25
C ARG A 29 -3.84 -37.19 -31.58
N PRO A 30 -2.85 -36.49 -32.17
CA PRO A 30 -3.04 -35.12 -32.61
C PRO A 30 -4.03 -35.12 -33.78
N THR A 31 -5.21 -34.53 -33.55
CA THR A 31 -6.18 -34.29 -34.61
C THR A 31 -5.87 -32.92 -35.19
N ALA A 32 -5.55 -32.86 -36.47
CA ALA A 32 -5.29 -31.61 -37.19
C ALA A 32 -6.48 -30.66 -37.05
N ALA A 33 -6.29 -29.59 -36.27
CA ALA A 33 -7.29 -28.54 -36.08
C ALA A 33 -7.40 -27.73 -37.39
N ARG A 34 -8.54 -27.85 -38.07
CA ARG A 34 -8.91 -26.94 -39.16
C ARG A 34 -9.10 -25.55 -38.58
N GLY A 35 -8.40 -24.57 -39.18
CA GLY A 35 -8.47 -23.16 -38.82
C GLY A 35 -9.91 -22.68 -38.76
N ARG A 36 -10.36 -22.37 -37.54
CA ARG A 36 -11.65 -21.75 -37.28
C ARG A 36 -11.39 -20.25 -37.22
N SER A 37 -11.88 -19.52 -38.21
CA SER A 37 -11.83 -18.06 -38.29
C SER A 37 -12.37 -17.47 -36.99
N LEU A 38 -11.52 -16.84 -36.19
CA LEU A 38 -11.93 -16.07 -35.03
C LEU A 38 -12.77 -14.89 -35.53
N LYS A 39 -14.06 -14.87 -35.19
CA LYS A 39 -14.87 -13.66 -35.32
C LYS A 39 -14.24 -12.62 -34.40
N GLN A 40 -13.83 -11.48 -34.96
CA GLN A 40 -13.41 -10.31 -34.20
C GLN A 40 -14.47 -10.00 -33.14
N VAL A 41 -14.06 -10.03 -31.87
CA VAL A 41 -14.83 -9.44 -30.77
C VAL A 41 -14.64 -7.92 -30.91
N PRO A 42 -15.70 -7.12 -30.96
CA PRO A 42 -15.57 -5.67 -31.00
C PRO A 42 -14.83 -5.19 -29.76
N ALA A 43 -13.80 -4.34 -29.94
CA ALA A 43 -13.11 -3.69 -28.86
C ALA A 43 -14.12 -2.93 -28.01
N VAL A 44 -14.17 -3.21 -26.72
CA VAL A 44 -14.88 -2.36 -25.75
C VAL A 44 -14.01 -1.13 -25.60
N GLU A 45 -14.39 -0.02 -26.23
CA GLU A 45 -13.71 1.25 -26.02
C GLU A 45 -14.03 1.74 -24.60
N PRO A 46 -13.02 1.91 -23.73
CA PRO A 46 -13.25 2.44 -22.38
C PRO A 46 -13.76 3.88 -22.52
N SER A 47 -15.07 4.04 -22.37
CA SER A 47 -15.76 5.32 -22.44
C SER A 47 -15.65 6.05 -21.09
N GLY A 48 -14.42 6.23 -20.60
CA GLY A 48 -14.16 7.12 -19.48
C GLY A 48 -14.31 8.55 -19.97
N THR A 49 -15.37 9.26 -19.54
CA THR A 49 -15.49 10.69 -19.82
C THR A 49 -14.66 11.46 -18.79
N CYS A 50 -13.54 12.04 -19.20
CA CYS A 50 -12.81 12.98 -18.37
C CYS A 50 -13.54 14.32 -18.30
N VAL A 51 -13.45 14.98 -17.16
CA VAL A 51 -13.74 16.41 -17.05
C VAL A 51 -12.40 17.12 -17.03
N THR A 52 -12.17 17.99 -18.01
CA THR A 52 -10.94 18.77 -18.16
C THR A 52 -11.15 20.17 -17.60
N ASP A 53 -10.29 20.58 -16.68
CA ASP A 53 -10.18 21.93 -16.14
C ASP A 53 -8.94 22.58 -16.76
N GLU A 54 -9.15 23.54 -17.67
CA GLU A 54 -8.08 24.34 -18.27
C GLU A 54 -7.50 25.33 -17.26
N GLY A 55 -6.22 25.67 -17.43
CA GLY A 55 -5.53 26.63 -16.58
C GLY A 55 -5.29 26.12 -15.16
N THR A 56 -5.30 24.80 -14.99
CA THR A 56 -5.17 24.13 -13.69
C THR A 56 -4.14 23.02 -13.81
N GLU A 57 -3.28 22.93 -12.81
CA GLU A 57 -2.31 21.85 -12.59
C GLU A 57 -2.71 21.07 -11.34
N LEU A 58 -2.75 19.75 -11.45
CA LEU A 58 -2.78 18.87 -10.29
C LEU A 58 -1.34 18.58 -9.83
N VAL A 59 -1.04 18.86 -8.57
CA VAL A 59 0.28 18.67 -7.95
C VAL A 59 0.24 17.48 -6.98
N GLY A 60 1.25 16.62 -7.10
CA GLY A 60 1.38 15.38 -6.35
C GLY A 60 0.75 14.19 -7.09
N GLY A 61 1.05 12.99 -6.59
CA GLY A 61 0.50 11.74 -7.13
C GLY A 61 1.12 11.26 -8.45
N ASP A 62 2.13 11.96 -8.98
CA ASP A 62 2.80 11.66 -10.24
C ASP A 62 3.44 10.27 -10.18
N PHE A 63 3.09 9.40 -11.13
CA PHE A 63 3.70 8.06 -11.22
C PHE A 63 4.12 7.69 -12.65
N ASP A 64 3.69 8.45 -13.66
CA ASP A 64 4.10 8.22 -15.04
C ASP A 64 4.09 9.54 -15.83
N LEU A 65 5.21 9.81 -16.51
CA LEU A 65 5.47 11.01 -17.31
C LEU A 65 5.65 10.59 -18.77
N ARG A 66 4.76 11.09 -19.64
CA ARG A 66 4.74 10.73 -21.06
C ARG A 66 4.82 11.96 -21.93
N GLU A 67 5.81 11.99 -22.82
CA GLU A 67 5.86 12.96 -23.91
C GLU A 67 4.93 12.51 -25.03
N LEU A 68 4.04 13.41 -25.45
CA LEU A 68 3.09 13.20 -26.54
C LEU A 68 3.46 14.13 -27.70
N ASP A 69 3.98 13.54 -28.77
CA ASP A 69 4.27 14.27 -30.01
C ASP A 69 2.98 14.88 -30.57
N ASN A 70 2.90 16.21 -30.58
CA ASN A 70 1.69 16.95 -30.94
C ASN A 70 0.47 16.49 -30.10
N GLY A 71 0.73 16.32 -28.81
CA GLY A 71 -0.21 15.84 -27.80
C GLY A 71 -1.43 16.72 -27.60
N SER A 72 -2.49 16.15 -27.01
CA SER A 72 -3.61 16.92 -26.46
C SER A 72 -4.01 16.44 -25.07
N SER A 73 -4.74 17.29 -24.35
CA SER A 73 -5.37 16.95 -23.07
C SER A 73 -6.31 15.75 -23.19
N ASP A 74 -7.04 15.61 -24.31
CA ASP A 74 -7.89 14.44 -24.60
C ASP A 74 -7.09 13.14 -24.74
N GLN A 75 -5.89 13.20 -25.32
CA GLN A 75 -5.01 12.04 -25.38
C GLN A 75 -4.48 11.67 -23.99
N CYS A 76 -4.12 12.66 -23.18
CA CYS A 76 -3.70 12.43 -21.80
C CYS A 76 -4.82 11.82 -20.94
N CYS A 77 -6.04 12.30 -21.11
CA CYS A 77 -7.27 11.70 -20.56
C CYS A 77 -7.45 10.23 -20.99
N THR A 78 -7.27 9.93 -22.28
CA THR A 78 -7.42 8.58 -22.82
C THR A 78 -6.39 7.65 -22.20
N LEU A 79 -5.14 8.10 -22.11
CA LEU A 79 -4.06 7.37 -21.47
C LEU A 79 -4.39 7.08 -20.01
N CYS A 80 -4.79 8.10 -19.24
CA CYS A 80 -5.19 7.92 -17.86
C CYS A 80 -6.36 6.93 -17.72
N SER A 81 -7.40 7.05 -18.56
CA SER A 81 -8.56 6.14 -18.54
C SER A 81 -8.21 4.68 -18.87
N SER A 82 -7.10 4.46 -19.58
CA SER A 82 -6.59 3.12 -19.92
C SER A 82 -5.58 2.57 -18.92
N THR A 83 -5.11 3.39 -17.98
CA THR A 83 -4.09 3.03 -16.99
C THR A 83 -4.79 2.75 -15.64
N PRO A 84 -4.82 1.49 -15.16
CA PRO A 84 -5.64 1.08 -14.01
C PRO A 84 -5.41 1.87 -12.71
N GLU A 85 -4.20 2.36 -12.49
CA GLU A 85 -3.84 3.13 -11.28
C GLU A 85 -4.00 4.65 -11.44
N CYS A 86 -4.32 5.13 -12.65
CA CYS A 86 -4.49 6.56 -12.92
C CYS A 86 -5.86 7.05 -12.48
N THR A 87 -5.87 7.95 -11.50
CA THR A 87 -7.08 8.61 -10.99
C THR A 87 -7.25 10.01 -11.55
N SER A 88 -6.15 10.64 -11.98
CA SER A 88 -6.13 12.00 -12.50
C SER A 88 -4.92 12.25 -13.40
N TRP A 89 -4.92 13.35 -14.15
CA TRP A 89 -3.86 13.68 -15.09
C TRP A 89 -3.67 15.19 -15.23
N SER A 90 -2.46 15.62 -15.60
CA SER A 90 -2.13 16.99 -16.01
C SER A 90 -1.44 16.96 -17.38
N PHE A 91 -1.82 17.85 -18.29
CA PHE A 91 -1.22 17.99 -19.61
C PHE A 91 -0.68 19.41 -19.82
N TYR A 92 0.58 19.52 -20.22
CA TYR A 92 1.26 20.78 -20.54
C TYR A 92 1.40 20.91 -22.05
N ALA A 93 0.61 21.80 -22.64
CA ALA A 93 0.51 21.91 -24.09
C ALA A 93 1.79 22.42 -24.77
N GLU A 94 2.58 23.25 -24.07
CA GLU A 94 3.83 23.80 -24.61
C GLU A 94 4.89 22.71 -24.82
N ASP A 95 4.97 21.75 -23.90
CA ASP A 95 5.97 20.68 -23.90
C ASP A 95 5.43 19.36 -24.48
N GLY A 96 4.11 19.27 -24.69
CA GLY A 96 3.46 18.01 -25.04
C GLY A 96 3.52 16.98 -23.91
N LEU A 97 3.70 17.41 -22.65
CA LEU A 97 3.92 16.52 -21.52
C LEU A 97 2.59 16.11 -20.87
N CYS A 98 2.34 14.81 -20.77
CA CYS A 98 1.23 14.20 -20.06
C CYS A 98 1.72 13.53 -18.77
N ILE A 99 1.23 14.00 -17.63
CA ILE A 99 1.56 13.47 -16.31
C ILE A 99 0.36 12.69 -15.80
N LEU A 100 0.49 11.38 -15.68
CA LEU A 100 -0.50 10.51 -15.07
C LEU A 100 -0.29 10.48 -13.56
N LYS A 101 -1.40 10.55 -12.82
CA LYS A 101 -1.38 10.68 -11.37
C LYS A 101 -2.29 9.66 -10.70
N SER A 102 -1.83 9.16 -9.57
CA SER A 102 -2.52 8.26 -8.67
C SER A 102 -2.54 8.88 -7.27
N GLY A 103 -3.48 8.45 -6.42
CA GLY A 103 -3.55 8.96 -5.04
C GLY A 103 -4.03 10.41 -4.92
N ALA A 104 -3.52 11.11 -3.91
CA ALA A 104 -3.95 12.46 -3.54
C ALA A 104 -3.26 13.54 -4.37
N VAL A 105 -4.05 14.49 -4.86
CA VAL A 105 -3.59 15.62 -5.67
C VAL A 105 -4.15 16.93 -5.11
N THR A 106 -3.38 18.00 -5.24
CA THR A 106 -3.85 19.37 -4.95
C THR A 106 -3.96 20.17 -6.24
N SER A 107 -4.98 21.02 -6.33
CA SER A 107 -5.25 21.81 -7.53
C SER A 107 -4.64 23.21 -7.42
N ASN A 108 -3.74 23.55 -8.33
CA ASN A 108 -3.10 24.85 -8.41
C ASN A 108 -3.44 25.57 -9.74
N PRO A 109 -3.68 26.89 -9.73
CA PRO A 109 -3.83 27.65 -10.96
C PRO A 109 -2.51 27.63 -11.76
N ASN A 110 -2.56 27.13 -13.00
CA ASN A 110 -1.46 27.16 -13.93
C ASN A 110 -2.00 27.29 -15.37
N PRO A 111 -1.89 28.47 -16.01
CA PRO A 111 -2.46 28.71 -17.34
C PRO A 111 -1.86 27.84 -18.47
N LEU A 112 -0.73 27.17 -18.21
CA LEU A 112 -0.05 26.30 -19.17
C LEU A 112 -0.50 24.83 -19.07
N ALA A 113 -1.25 24.48 -18.02
CA ALA A 113 -1.70 23.14 -17.76
C ALA A 113 -3.21 23.00 -18.01
N SER A 114 -3.60 21.83 -18.51
CA SER A 114 -4.98 21.34 -18.48
C SER A 114 -5.00 20.04 -17.70
N SER A 115 -5.86 19.92 -16.71
CA SER A 115 -5.89 18.74 -15.84
C SER A 115 -7.28 18.13 -15.78
N GLY A 116 -7.37 16.88 -15.37
CA GLY A 116 -8.67 16.23 -15.21
C GLY A 116 -8.63 15.03 -14.26
N MET A 117 -9.80 14.64 -13.78
CA MET A 117 -10.00 13.42 -13.01
C MET A 117 -10.85 12.43 -13.80
N ILE A 118 -10.53 11.14 -13.68
CA ILE A 118 -11.34 10.08 -14.29
C ILE A 118 -12.60 9.89 -13.43
N ARG A 119 -13.73 10.46 -13.87
CA ARG A 119 -15.02 10.22 -13.22
C ARG A 119 -15.51 8.81 -13.58
N GLY A 120 -15.46 7.89 -12.62
CA GLY A 120 -16.32 6.69 -12.69
C GLY A 120 -15.66 5.32 -12.90
N ALA A 121 -14.37 5.13 -12.60
CA ALA A 121 -13.81 3.77 -12.52
C ALA A 121 -14.31 2.94 -11.30
N LEU A 122 -15.31 3.41 -10.56
CA LEU A 122 -16.08 2.58 -9.60
C LEU A 122 -17.22 1.79 -10.29
N THR A 123 -17.29 1.79 -11.62
CA THR A 123 -18.23 0.92 -12.33
C THR A 123 -17.72 -0.51 -12.35
N SER A 124 -18.13 -1.27 -11.34
CA SER A 124 -18.40 -2.72 -11.40
C SER A 124 -17.37 -3.51 -12.21
N MET A 125 -16.31 -3.96 -11.54
CA MET A 125 -15.73 -5.26 -11.89
C MET A 125 -16.83 -6.31 -11.67
N ALA A 126 -17.68 -6.52 -12.69
CA ALA A 126 -18.39 -7.77 -12.83
C ALA A 126 -17.32 -8.84 -13.02
N LEU A 127 -17.08 -9.61 -11.96
CA LEU A 127 -16.23 -10.79 -11.96
C LEU A 127 -16.58 -11.63 -13.21
N PRO A 128 -15.64 -11.87 -14.14
CA PRO A 128 -15.89 -12.86 -15.17
C PRO A 128 -16.02 -14.21 -14.47
N ASP A 129 -17.18 -14.86 -14.67
CA ASP A 129 -17.42 -16.23 -14.22
C ASP A 129 -16.23 -17.11 -14.61
N THR A 130 -15.69 -17.77 -13.59
CA THR A 130 -14.65 -18.79 -13.63
C THR A 130 -14.76 -19.72 -14.84
N ALA A 131 -13.84 -19.60 -15.81
CA ALA A 131 -13.39 -20.73 -16.62
C ALA A 131 -12.14 -20.38 -17.46
N LEU A 132 -11.02 -21.04 -17.10
CA LEU A 132 -9.84 -21.33 -17.91
C LEU A 132 -9.20 -20.19 -18.72
N LEU A 133 -7.96 -19.82 -18.33
CA LEU A 133 -6.76 -20.16 -19.09
C LEU A 133 -5.51 -19.79 -18.27
N ALA A 134 -4.82 -20.82 -17.79
CA ALA A 134 -3.42 -20.73 -17.41
C ALA A 134 -2.58 -20.79 -18.69
N SER A 135 -1.80 -19.75 -18.99
CA SER A 135 -0.47 -19.83 -19.62
C SER A 135 0.20 -18.46 -19.67
N ALA A 136 1.23 -18.34 -18.82
CA ALA A 136 2.47 -17.58 -18.98
C ALA A 136 2.40 -16.12 -19.47
N ILE A 137 2.40 -15.19 -18.51
CA ILE A 137 3.08 -13.90 -18.66
C ILE A 137 4.41 -14.04 -17.93
N THR A 138 5.51 -14.08 -18.67
CA THR A 138 6.85 -13.80 -18.13
C THR A 138 6.94 -12.30 -17.92
N LEU A 139 6.96 -11.86 -16.66
CA LEU A 139 7.26 -10.48 -16.30
C LEU A 139 8.79 -10.29 -16.27
N ASP A 140 9.21 -9.18 -16.85
CA ASP A 140 10.58 -8.68 -16.97
C ASP A 140 11.07 -8.17 -15.59
N PRO A 141 12.27 -8.56 -15.08
CA PRO A 141 12.68 -8.25 -13.70
C PRO A 141 13.46 -6.93 -13.51
N GLU A 142 13.47 -5.98 -14.45
CA GLU A 142 14.42 -4.84 -14.39
C GLU A 142 13.80 -3.43 -14.40
N ALA A 143 12.59 -3.22 -13.88
CA ALA A 143 12.06 -1.85 -13.67
C ALA A 143 11.62 -1.60 -12.22
N SER A 144 12.27 -0.62 -11.60
CA SER A 144 12.02 -0.01 -10.28
C SER A 144 12.40 -0.83 -9.04
N ASN A 145 13.65 -0.64 -8.56
CA ASN A 145 14.14 -1.15 -7.28
C ASN A 145 13.91 -0.12 -6.16
N THR A 146 12.65 0.20 -5.88
CA THR A 146 12.25 0.95 -4.68
C THR A 146 11.37 0.05 -3.82
N THR A 147 11.88 -1.14 -3.49
CA THR A 147 11.25 -2.00 -2.48
C THR A 147 11.58 -1.40 -1.12
N CYS A 148 10.57 -1.18 -0.26
CA CYS A 148 10.87 -0.88 1.14
C CYS A 148 11.81 -1.96 1.68
N LEU A 149 12.84 -1.55 2.40
CA LEU A 149 13.74 -2.51 3.04
C LEU A 149 12.87 -3.49 3.84
N LYS A 150 13.02 -4.78 3.54
CA LYS A 150 12.19 -5.83 4.12
C LYS A 150 12.74 -6.14 5.51
N PHE A 151 12.01 -5.77 6.55
CA PHE A 151 12.35 -6.10 7.93
C PHE A 151 11.44 -7.24 8.42
N SER A 152 12.05 -8.32 8.90
CA SER A 152 11.36 -9.48 9.50
C SER A 152 11.41 -9.35 11.02
N THR A 153 10.26 -9.38 11.69
CA THR A 153 10.23 -9.51 13.16
C THR A 153 10.34 -10.98 13.53
N ASP A 154 11.55 -11.45 13.82
CA ASP A 154 11.80 -12.85 14.22
C ASP A 154 11.31 -13.20 15.65
N GLU A 155 10.75 -12.23 16.40
CA GLU A 155 10.38 -12.38 17.81
C GLU A 155 8.89 -12.69 18.05
N ALA A 156 8.18 -13.25 17.07
CA ALA A 156 6.78 -13.66 17.22
C ALA A 156 6.57 -15.12 17.72
N HIS A 157 7.62 -15.80 18.21
CA HIS A 157 7.63 -17.26 18.19
C HIS A 157 7.19 -18.06 19.43
N ASN A 158 6.66 -17.48 20.53
CA ASN A 158 6.35 -18.37 21.68
C ASN A 158 5.17 -18.10 22.61
N GLN A 159 4.22 -17.20 22.34
CA GLN A 159 2.96 -17.19 23.09
C GLN A 159 1.79 -16.62 22.25
N LEU A 160 0.72 -17.42 22.08
CA LEU A 160 -0.68 -17.08 21.74
C LEU A 160 -1.22 -17.39 20.31
N GLN A 161 -2.55 -17.67 20.26
CA GLN A 161 -3.26 -18.53 19.30
C GLN A 161 -4.20 -17.77 18.31
N SER A 162 -3.78 -16.66 17.71
CA SER A 162 -4.60 -15.95 16.70
C SER A 162 -3.76 -15.41 15.55
N PRO A 163 -4.33 -15.23 14.34
CA PRO A 163 -3.63 -14.57 13.25
C PRO A 163 -3.14 -13.19 13.67
N ARG A 164 -1.84 -12.97 13.48
CA ARG A 164 -1.18 -11.70 13.72
C ARG A 164 -0.61 -11.16 12.41
N TRP A 165 -0.66 -9.84 12.31
CA TRP A 165 -0.13 -9.07 11.21
C TRP A 165 1.29 -8.61 11.58
N ALA A 166 2.12 -8.42 10.57
CA ALA A 166 3.40 -7.74 10.72
C ALA A 166 3.28 -6.39 10.03
N THR A 167 3.48 -5.32 10.79
CA THR A 167 3.58 -3.95 10.29
C THR A 167 4.98 -3.44 10.61
N GLY A 168 5.67 -2.94 9.60
CA GLY A 168 6.97 -2.29 9.74
C GLY A 168 6.90 -0.90 9.12
N ALA A 169 7.38 0.09 9.85
CA ALA A 169 7.56 1.45 9.36
C ALA A 169 8.96 1.92 9.74
N ASP A 170 9.78 2.23 8.74
CA ASP A 170 11.10 2.78 8.96
C ASP A 170 11.11 4.27 8.64
N VAL A 171 11.45 5.04 9.65
CA VAL A 171 11.75 6.46 9.53
C VAL A 171 13.27 6.59 9.52
N HIS A 172 13.85 6.81 8.34
CA HIS A 172 15.26 7.14 8.27
C HIS A 172 15.49 8.53 8.89
N GLY A 173 16.03 8.60 10.12
CA GLY A 173 16.59 9.87 10.59
C GLY A 173 16.89 10.04 12.08
N LYS A 174 16.06 9.58 13.04
CA LYS A 174 16.21 10.06 14.44
C LYS A 174 15.71 9.16 15.57
N ILE A 175 15.09 8.00 15.34
CA ILE A 175 14.78 7.07 16.43
C ILE A 175 16.13 6.57 16.98
N LYS A 176 16.48 6.98 18.20
CA LYS A 176 17.79 6.67 18.80
C LYS A 176 17.98 5.16 18.87
N ASP A 177 19.04 4.69 18.22
CA ASP A 177 19.63 3.36 18.37
C ASP A 177 19.50 2.83 19.80
N GLN A 178 18.61 1.86 19.98
CA GLN A 178 18.67 0.90 21.08
C GLN A 178 18.55 -0.51 20.51
N SER A 179 19.67 -1.06 20.04
CA SER A 179 20.06 -2.49 20.10
C SER A 179 21.00 -2.85 18.96
N THR A 180 22.29 -2.56 19.12
CA THR A 180 23.23 -3.67 19.01
C THR A 180 23.13 -4.31 20.39
N ASP A 181 22.43 -5.44 20.57
CA ASP A 181 23.03 -6.76 20.57
C ASP A 181 21.88 -7.81 20.55
N GLU A 182 22.06 -8.89 19.78
CA GLU A 182 21.26 -10.14 19.71
C GLU A 182 20.25 -10.34 18.57
N ALA A 183 19.74 -9.29 17.92
CA ALA A 183 19.03 -9.46 16.65
C ALA A 183 19.94 -8.98 15.52
N GLY A 184 20.28 -9.87 14.59
CA GLY A 184 21.23 -9.63 13.49
C GLY A 184 20.74 -8.63 12.45
N TRP A 185 20.45 -7.41 12.86
CA TRP A 185 20.14 -6.28 12.00
C TRP A 185 21.45 -5.75 11.42
N VAL A 186 21.62 -5.92 10.11
CA VAL A 186 22.68 -5.23 9.36
C VAL A 186 22.01 -4.08 8.64
N LEU A 187 22.31 -2.85 9.06
CA LEU A 187 22.05 -1.67 8.24
C LEU A 187 22.83 -1.85 6.93
N ASP A 188 22.12 -1.84 5.79
CA ASP A 188 22.78 -1.81 4.49
C ASP A 188 23.41 -0.42 4.31
N ASP A 189 24.73 -0.34 4.43
CA ASP A 189 25.52 0.86 4.17
C ASP A 189 25.53 1.24 2.67
N GLY A 190 24.91 0.41 1.83
CA GLY A 190 24.72 0.58 0.39
C GLY A 190 23.51 1.43 -0.03
N SER A 191 22.63 1.87 0.88
CA SER A 191 21.56 2.82 0.52
C SER A 191 22.20 4.18 0.21
N GLY A 192 22.55 4.39 -1.06
CA GLY A 192 23.08 5.66 -1.55
C GLY A 192 22.20 6.81 -1.07
N LYS A 193 22.84 7.90 -0.65
CA LYS A 193 22.19 9.16 -0.27
C LYS A 193 21.00 9.41 -1.19
N THR A 194 19.80 9.35 -0.66
CA THR A 194 18.58 9.54 -1.46
C THR A 194 18.70 10.87 -2.20
N HIS A 195 18.57 10.79 -3.52
CA HIS A 195 18.67 11.94 -4.40
C HIS A 195 17.45 12.84 -4.18
N GLY A 196 17.65 13.94 -3.46
CA GLY A 196 17.00 15.25 -3.62
C GLY A 196 15.48 15.28 -3.76
N VAL A 197 14.76 15.31 -2.63
CA VAL A 197 13.48 16.02 -2.58
C VAL A 197 13.78 17.50 -2.32
N GLN A 198 13.74 18.30 -3.38
CA GLN A 198 13.81 19.76 -3.36
C GLN A 198 12.42 20.41 -3.49
N ALA A 199 11.40 19.85 -2.86
CA ALA A 199 10.28 20.66 -2.42
C ALA A 199 10.67 21.15 -1.02
N ASN A 200 10.81 22.47 -0.84
CA ASN A 200 11.03 23.07 0.48
C ASN A 200 9.78 22.74 1.31
N PRO A 201 9.78 21.67 2.14
CA PRO A 201 8.56 21.27 2.81
C PRO A 201 8.23 22.40 3.77
N THR A 202 7.01 22.92 3.70
CA THR A 202 6.58 23.86 4.73
C THR A 202 6.46 23.06 6.00
N LEU A 203 7.50 23.10 6.84
CA LEU A 203 7.46 22.52 8.17
C LEU A 203 6.22 23.05 8.89
N PRO A 204 5.42 22.18 9.52
CA PRO A 204 4.27 22.66 10.26
C PRO A 204 4.72 23.61 11.38
N PRO A 205 3.90 24.63 11.71
CA PRO A 205 4.23 25.56 12.78
C PRO A 205 4.35 24.83 14.12
N GLU A 206 5.40 25.15 14.89
CA GLU A 206 5.73 24.50 16.17
C GLU A 206 4.56 24.58 17.16
N GLU A 207 3.83 25.70 17.19
CA GLU A 207 2.66 25.87 18.05
C GLU A 207 1.50 24.92 17.75
N ALA A 208 1.43 24.37 16.53
CA ALA A 208 0.43 23.38 16.15
C ALA A 208 0.89 21.95 16.43
N VAL A 209 2.20 21.71 16.41
CA VAL A 209 2.81 20.39 16.61
C VAL A 209 2.97 20.07 18.10
N GLN A 210 3.42 21.02 18.91
CA GLN A 210 3.77 20.80 20.31
C GLN A 210 2.66 20.13 21.14
N PRO A 211 1.37 20.53 21.04
CA PRO A 211 0.31 19.86 21.81
C PRO A 211 0.11 18.39 21.42
N LEU A 212 0.39 18.03 20.17
CA LEU A 212 0.29 16.65 19.69
C LEU A 212 1.47 15.82 20.18
N GLU A 213 2.70 16.37 20.13
CA GLU A 213 3.88 15.74 20.71
C GLU A 213 3.72 15.51 22.22
N ASP A 214 3.27 16.53 22.95
CA ASP A 214 3.00 16.42 24.39
C ASP A 214 2.02 15.28 24.67
N GLN A 215 0.98 15.14 23.85
CA GLN A 215 -0.01 14.08 23.98
C GLN A 215 0.58 12.69 23.66
N ILE A 216 1.34 12.56 22.57
CA ILE A 216 2.03 11.32 22.19
C ILE A 216 2.97 10.86 23.31
N CYS A 217 3.75 11.79 23.87
CA CYS A 217 4.75 11.48 24.89
C CYS A 217 4.15 11.20 26.27
N GLN A 218 2.98 11.77 26.61
CA GLN A 218 2.36 11.61 27.93
C GLN A 218 1.33 10.48 28.00
N ASP A 219 0.58 10.24 26.91
CA ASP A 219 -0.51 9.27 26.85
C ASP A 219 -0.61 8.63 25.45
N PRO A 220 0.31 7.71 25.12
CA PRO A 220 0.33 7.06 23.81
C PRO A 220 -0.95 6.25 23.53
N GLU A 221 -1.59 5.68 24.56
CA GLU A 221 -2.86 4.95 24.42
C GLU A 221 -4.00 5.86 23.96
N ALA A 222 -4.08 7.10 24.47
CA ALA A 222 -5.06 8.07 24.02
C ALA A 222 -4.67 8.77 22.70
N ALA A 223 -3.38 8.91 22.42
CA ALA A 223 -2.87 9.51 21.19
C ALA A 223 -3.12 8.61 19.96
N GLY A 224 -2.93 7.30 20.08
CA GLY A 224 -3.04 6.35 18.96
C GLY A 224 -4.36 6.43 18.18
N PRO A 225 -5.55 6.37 18.82
CA PRO A 225 -6.82 6.47 18.10
C PRO A 225 -7.03 7.83 17.42
N GLN A 226 -6.47 8.91 17.99
CA GLN A 226 -6.55 10.25 17.40
C GLN A 226 -5.62 10.38 16.19
N PHE A 227 -4.41 9.82 16.29
CA PHE A 227 -3.49 9.67 15.17
C PHE A 227 -4.16 8.88 14.04
N ALA A 228 -4.73 7.70 14.33
CA ALA A 228 -5.40 6.88 13.34
C ALA A 228 -6.55 7.61 12.64
N ALA A 229 -7.39 8.32 13.40
CA ALA A 229 -8.50 9.10 12.87
C ALA A 229 -8.02 10.27 12.00
N ALA A 230 -6.93 10.95 12.38
CA ALA A 230 -6.33 12.02 11.60
C ALA A 230 -5.82 11.50 10.25
N ILE A 231 -5.08 10.40 10.24
CA ILE A 231 -4.59 9.76 9.01
C ILE A 231 -5.76 9.30 8.12
N ALA A 232 -6.79 8.68 8.70
CA ALA A 232 -7.98 8.25 7.94
C ALA A 232 -8.70 9.45 7.29
N ALA A 233 -8.76 10.60 7.96
CA ALA A 233 -9.34 11.82 7.43
C ALA A 233 -8.47 12.50 6.36
N GLY A 234 -7.15 12.32 6.41
CA GLY A 234 -6.19 12.96 5.50
C GLY A 234 -6.03 14.47 5.75
N GLY A 235 -5.42 15.18 4.78
CA GLY A 235 -5.27 16.63 4.82
C GLY A 235 -4.30 17.16 5.88
N GLU A 236 -4.50 18.40 6.31
CA GLU A 236 -3.60 19.12 7.23
C GLU A 236 -3.48 18.45 8.61
N GLN A 237 -4.58 17.88 9.13
CA GLN A 237 -4.54 17.18 10.41
C GLN A 237 -3.67 15.93 10.33
N ALA A 238 -3.74 15.15 9.24
CA ALA A 238 -2.86 14.00 9.03
C ALA A 238 -1.38 14.42 8.96
N GLN A 239 -1.09 15.55 8.31
CA GLN A 239 0.27 16.11 8.20
C GLN A 239 0.84 16.48 9.57
N LEU A 240 0.09 17.23 10.38
CA LEU A 240 0.49 17.63 11.73
C LEU A 240 0.77 16.42 12.63
N TRP A 241 -0.15 15.46 12.63
CA TRP A 241 -0.03 14.23 13.40
C TRP A 241 1.12 13.35 12.94
N THR A 242 1.36 13.25 11.63
CA THR A 242 2.50 12.50 11.08
C THR A 242 3.82 13.16 11.47
N TYR A 243 3.91 14.48 11.35
CA TYR A 243 5.09 15.22 11.77
C TYR A 243 5.37 15.05 13.27
N ALA A 244 4.35 15.28 14.11
CA ALA A 244 4.45 15.14 15.56
C ALA A 244 4.89 13.74 15.97
N LEU A 245 4.31 12.68 15.37
CA LEU A 245 4.66 11.31 15.72
C LEU A 245 6.10 10.98 15.32
N LEU A 246 6.48 11.27 14.07
CA LEU A 246 7.75 10.80 13.49
C LEU A 246 8.97 11.69 13.84
N ASP A 247 8.78 12.96 14.24
CA ASP A 247 9.86 13.84 14.74
C ASP A 247 9.81 14.03 16.28
N SER A 248 8.87 13.38 16.99
CA SER A 248 8.77 13.47 18.44
C SER A 248 10.08 13.11 19.15
N ASN A 249 10.38 13.86 20.22
CA ASN A 249 11.52 13.60 21.09
C ASN A 249 11.05 13.41 22.53
N CYS A 250 10.35 12.30 22.77
CA CYS A 250 9.84 11.91 24.07
C CYS A 250 10.97 11.49 25.04
N ASP A 251 10.74 11.69 26.34
CA ASP A 251 11.63 11.17 27.39
C ASP A 251 11.59 9.63 27.45
N ASP A 252 10.40 9.06 27.24
CA ASP A 252 10.19 7.63 27.03
C ASP A 252 10.39 7.30 25.53
N PRO A 253 11.43 6.55 25.15
CA PRO A 253 11.69 6.21 23.75
C PRO A 253 10.59 5.35 23.12
N ASP A 254 9.75 4.68 23.93
CA ASP A 254 8.71 3.78 23.44
C ASP A 254 7.36 4.50 23.23
N ALA A 255 7.21 5.76 23.67
CA ALA A 255 5.93 6.46 23.62
C ALA A 255 5.42 6.66 22.18
N ALA A 256 6.30 7.11 21.27
CA ALA A 256 5.93 7.30 19.85
C ALA A 256 5.55 5.96 19.19
N THR A 257 6.35 4.91 19.40
CA THR A 257 6.08 3.57 18.89
C THR A 257 4.78 3.01 19.47
N GLY A 258 4.53 3.19 20.77
CA GLY A 258 3.30 2.76 21.43
C GLY A 258 2.05 3.47 20.87
N ALA A 259 2.14 4.78 20.61
CA ALA A 259 1.04 5.52 19.97
C ALA A 259 0.79 5.01 18.54
N TYR A 260 1.86 4.70 17.79
CA TYR A 260 1.76 4.11 16.46
C TYR A 260 1.10 2.72 16.49
N ASP A 261 1.53 1.84 17.39
CA ASP A 261 0.97 0.49 17.53
C ASP A 261 -0.52 0.52 17.83
N VAL A 262 -0.94 1.36 18.79
CA VAL A 262 -2.35 1.55 19.14
C VAL A 262 -3.15 2.10 17.95
N ALA A 263 -2.54 2.99 17.14
CA ALA A 263 -3.19 3.51 15.95
C ALA A 263 -3.41 2.42 14.90
N VAL A 264 -2.40 1.59 14.61
CA VAL A 264 -2.50 0.47 13.67
C VAL A 264 -3.58 -0.52 14.14
N ASP A 265 -3.57 -0.89 15.42
CA ASP A 265 -4.58 -1.78 16.01
C ASP A 265 -6.00 -1.20 15.88
N SER A 266 -6.15 0.14 15.94
CA SER A 266 -7.47 0.78 15.78
C SER A 266 -8.00 0.75 14.35
N VAL A 267 -7.13 0.62 13.35
CA VAL A 267 -7.50 0.52 11.93
C VAL A 267 -7.92 -0.91 11.57
N ASN A 268 -7.37 -1.90 12.26
CA ASN A 268 -7.70 -3.31 12.09
C ASN A 268 -7.95 -4.01 13.45
N PRO A 269 -9.04 -3.68 14.15
CA PRO A 269 -9.29 -4.21 15.49
C PRO A 269 -9.61 -5.71 15.49
N SER A 270 -10.02 -6.25 14.35
CA SER A 270 -10.44 -7.64 14.20
C SER A 270 -9.29 -8.58 13.83
N GLY A 271 -8.24 -8.05 13.19
CA GLY A 271 -7.22 -8.83 12.52
C GLY A 271 -7.74 -9.61 11.29
N ASP A 272 -8.94 -9.31 10.80
CA ASP A 272 -9.56 -10.00 9.67
C ASP A 272 -8.85 -9.61 8.36
N PRO A 273 -8.41 -10.58 7.54
CA PRO A 273 -7.88 -10.33 6.20
C PRO A 273 -8.78 -9.44 5.33
N ALA A 274 -10.10 -9.44 5.56
CA ALA A 274 -11.05 -8.57 4.86
C ALA A 274 -10.82 -7.08 5.12
N ASP A 275 -10.16 -6.71 6.23
CA ASP A 275 -9.86 -5.31 6.59
C ASP A 275 -8.62 -4.78 5.86
N MET A 276 -7.93 -5.60 5.05
CA MET A 276 -6.72 -5.22 4.30
C MET A 276 -6.90 -3.96 3.44
N GLU A 277 -8.08 -3.77 2.84
CA GLU A 277 -8.35 -2.58 2.02
C GLU A 277 -8.38 -1.30 2.89
N ALA A 278 -8.99 -1.37 4.07
CA ALA A 278 -9.04 -0.24 5.01
C ALA A 278 -7.64 0.09 5.55
N VAL A 279 -6.87 -0.94 5.92
CA VAL A 279 -5.47 -0.80 6.35
C VAL A 279 -4.62 -0.18 5.24
N SER A 280 -4.73 -0.69 4.01
CA SER A 280 -3.99 -0.15 2.87
C SER A 280 -4.30 1.33 2.63
N ARG A 281 -5.57 1.70 2.68
CA ARG A 281 -6.00 3.10 2.51
C ARG A 281 -5.40 4.00 3.61
N TRP A 282 -5.36 3.51 4.84
CA TRP A 282 -4.75 4.23 5.95
C TRP A 282 -3.25 4.46 5.74
N PHE A 283 -2.51 3.42 5.35
CA PHE A 283 -1.07 3.54 5.04
C PHE A 283 -0.80 4.44 3.82
N THR A 284 -1.65 4.41 2.80
CA THR A 284 -1.58 5.37 1.68
C THR A 284 -1.70 6.81 2.19
N ASN A 285 -2.67 7.09 3.07
CA ASN A 285 -2.83 8.44 3.64
C ASN A 285 -1.64 8.84 4.51
N LEU A 286 -1.08 7.90 5.28
CA LEU A 286 0.11 8.14 6.10
C LEU A 286 1.31 8.51 5.22
N ALA A 287 1.56 7.77 4.13
CA ALA A 287 2.62 8.09 3.18
C ALA A 287 2.41 9.46 2.51
N VAL A 288 1.17 9.79 2.11
CA VAL A 288 0.85 11.12 1.57
C VAL A 288 1.14 12.22 2.59
N ALA A 289 0.76 12.02 3.86
CA ALA A 289 1.00 12.98 4.93
C ALA A 289 2.51 13.17 5.20
N ALA A 290 3.26 12.08 5.33
CA ALA A 290 4.71 12.08 5.53
C ALA A 290 5.43 12.82 4.40
N ASN A 291 5.08 12.50 3.14
CA ASN A 291 5.63 13.17 1.97
C ASN A 291 5.33 14.68 1.97
N SER A 292 4.13 15.07 2.39
CA SER A 292 3.72 16.49 2.45
C SER A 292 4.52 17.29 3.48
N VAL A 293 4.96 16.67 4.57
CA VAL A 293 5.80 17.31 5.60
C VAL A 293 7.30 17.05 5.41
N GLY A 294 7.68 16.44 4.29
CA GLY A 294 9.10 16.19 3.95
C GLY A 294 9.76 15.09 4.78
N ILE A 295 8.98 14.21 5.40
CA ILE A 295 9.50 13.06 6.14
C ILE A 295 9.57 11.85 5.21
N PRO A 296 10.77 11.27 4.98
CA PRO A 296 10.88 10.03 4.26
C PRO A 296 10.33 8.89 5.11
N LEU A 297 9.31 8.19 4.60
CA LEU A 297 8.70 7.02 5.18
C LEU A 297 8.75 5.86 4.18
N CYS A 298 9.11 4.69 4.66
CA CYS A 298 8.83 3.43 3.98
C CYS A 298 8.03 2.56 4.92
N ALA A 299 6.77 2.30 4.57
CA ALA A 299 5.91 1.41 5.32
C ALA A 299 5.51 0.21 4.48
N SER A 300 5.31 -0.94 5.12
CA SER A 300 4.75 -2.11 4.46
C SER A 300 3.70 -2.79 5.34
N VAL A 301 2.71 -3.39 4.68
CA VAL A 301 1.68 -4.19 5.33
C VAL A 301 1.71 -5.57 4.70
N ALA A 302 1.80 -6.59 5.55
CA ALA A 302 1.80 -7.98 5.13
C ALA A 302 0.68 -8.76 5.80
N LEU A 303 -0.03 -9.55 5.00
CA LEU A 303 -0.91 -10.61 5.49
C LEU A 303 -0.12 -11.91 5.54
N ILE A 304 -0.05 -12.50 6.73
CA ILE A 304 0.69 -13.73 6.99
C ILE A 304 -0.28 -14.81 7.47
N ASP A 305 -0.18 -16.00 6.90
CA ASP A 305 -0.91 -17.17 7.39
C ASP A 305 -0.35 -17.56 8.77
N ALA A 306 -1.18 -17.44 9.80
CA ALA A 306 -0.77 -17.64 11.19
C ALA A 306 -0.26 -19.07 11.51
N ALA A 307 -0.76 -20.08 10.79
CA ALA A 307 -0.43 -21.46 11.06
C ALA A 307 0.90 -21.87 10.43
N THR A 308 1.25 -21.25 9.30
CA THR A 308 2.41 -21.63 8.48
C THR A 308 3.50 -20.57 8.44
N GLY A 309 3.21 -19.33 8.86
CA GLY A 309 4.09 -18.18 8.69
C GLY A 309 4.25 -17.74 7.23
N THR A 310 3.42 -18.24 6.32
CA THR A 310 3.54 -17.96 4.88
C THR A 310 3.01 -16.56 4.58
N LEU A 311 3.80 -15.75 3.85
CA LEU A 311 3.34 -14.48 3.30
C LEU A 311 2.26 -14.73 2.25
N LEU A 312 1.05 -14.22 2.49
CA LEU A 312 -0.09 -14.33 1.58
C LEU A 312 -0.20 -13.10 0.67
N GLU A 313 -0.01 -11.91 1.24
CA GLU A 313 -0.09 -10.63 0.52
C GLU A 313 0.86 -9.63 1.18
N GLN A 314 1.49 -8.76 0.37
CA GLN A 314 2.31 -7.64 0.85
C GLN A 314 2.01 -6.40 0.01
N ARG A 315 1.96 -5.24 0.65
CA ARG A 315 1.84 -3.93 0.01
C ARG A 315 2.85 -2.98 0.62
N ASP A 316 3.51 -2.21 -0.24
CA ASP A 316 4.54 -1.25 0.15
C ASP A 316 4.03 0.19 -0.09
N PHE A 317 4.39 1.10 0.80
CA PHE A 317 3.94 2.48 0.84
C PHE A 317 5.15 3.42 1.03
N PRO A 318 5.97 3.62 0.00
CA PRO A 318 7.11 4.54 0.07
C PRO A 318 6.66 6.00 -0.11
N THR A 319 7.38 6.92 0.52
CA THR A 319 7.37 8.35 0.19
C THR A 319 8.48 8.69 -0.81
N GLY A 320 8.35 9.81 -1.50
CA GLY A 320 9.26 10.22 -2.57
C GLY A 320 8.72 9.79 -3.93
N VAL A 321 9.11 10.55 -4.96
CA VAL A 321 8.70 10.31 -6.35
C VAL A 321 9.21 8.93 -6.75
N GLN A 322 8.31 8.02 -7.12
CA GLN A 322 8.65 6.81 -7.88
C GLN A 322 8.81 7.16 -9.35
#